data_AF-A0A5P0YXN4-F1
#
_entry.id   AF-A0A5P0YXN4-F1
#
_cell.length_a   1.000
_cell.length_b   1.000
_cell.length_c   1.000
_cell.angle_alpha   90.00
_cell.angle_beta   90.00
_cell.angle_gamma   90.00
#
_symmetry.space_group_name_H-M   'P 1'
#
loop_
_entity.id
_entity.type
_entity.pdbx_description
1 polymer ?
#
loop_
_entity_poly.entity_id
_entity_poly.type
_entity_poly.pdbx_seq_one_letter_code
_entity_poly.pdbx_strand_id
1 'polypeptide(L)'
;MRGGRGQQAVGHRGAVEAVCRGRGGARTGGGFRRRVPRVGARAGDGALDFQRHPALLGHRRCRFAHWLPRWLREAVEPFCRPMPWTAGSNLDAAEAFEPILVPARPILVFGEPFRTGLGMHNIHQNQGDPAGSQWWDENGIWQDGATMTRREDGRFDVFLSKFSTQVDRTDDEGHPV
;
A
#
# COMPACT_ATOMS: atom_id res chain seq x y z
N MET A 1 -27.87 16.15 34.07
CA MET A 1 -26.44 15.80 33.93
C MET A 1 -26.21 15.25 32.52
N ARG A 2 -25.04 15.54 31.95
CA ARG A 2 -24.76 15.65 30.51
C ARG A 2 -24.90 14.32 29.74
N GLY A 3 -25.76 14.31 28.72
CA GLY A 3 -25.74 13.34 27.64
C GLY A 3 -24.53 13.56 26.74
N GLY A 4 -23.76 12.50 26.51
CA GLY A 4 -22.62 12.49 25.59
C GLY A 4 -23.10 12.64 24.16
N ARG A 5 -22.55 13.64 23.46
CA ARG A 5 -22.70 13.79 22.01
C ARG A 5 -21.86 12.70 21.35
N GLY A 6 -22.52 11.65 20.87
CA GLY A 6 -21.92 10.70 19.95
C GLY A 6 -21.46 11.45 18.69
N GLN A 7 -20.18 11.31 18.35
CA GLN A 7 -19.65 11.75 17.07
C GLN A 7 -20.31 10.89 15.99
N GLN A 8 -21.15 11.54 15.19
CA GLN A 8 -21.73 10.94 13.99
C GLN A 8 -20.63 10.92 12.92
N ALA A 9 -20.17 9.74 12.56
CA ALA A 9 -19.42 9.56 11.33
C ALA A 9 -20.42 9.66 10.17
N VAL A 10 -20.43 10.82 9.50
CA VAL A 10 -21.15 11.00 8.23
C VAL A 10 -20.41 10.16 7.18
N GLY A 11 -20.89 8.94 6.97
CA GLY A 11 -20.43 8.08 5.89
C GLY A 11 -20.90 8.65 4.55
N HIS A 12 -20.05 9.45 3.91
CA HIS A 12 -20.23 9.75 2.50
C HIS A 12 -20.02 8.47 1.70
N ARG A 13 -21.10 8.03 1.03
CA ARG A 13 -21.11 6.99 0.00
C ARG A 13 -20.03 7.34 -1.04
N GLY A 14 -18.97 6.54 -1.13
CA GLY A 14 -17.93 6.76 -2.14
C GLY A 14 -16.68 5.87 -2.03
N ALA A 15 -16.39 5.26 -0.88
CA ALA A 15 -15.22 4.40 -0.75
C ALA A 15 -15.52 2.98 -1.26
N VAL A 16 -15.33 2.76 -2.56
CA VAL A 16 -15.03 1.43 -3.09
C VAL A 16 -13.54 1.18 -2.80
N GLU A 17 -13.23 0.14 -2.03
CA GLU A 17 -11.88 -0.26 -1.65
C GLU A 17 -11.37 -1.25 -2.70
N ALA A 18 -10.12 -1.09 -3.14
CA ALA A 18 -9.53 -1.97 -4.13
C ALA A 18 -8.29 -2.67 -3.57
N VAL A 19 -8.17 -3.99 -3.78
CA VAL A 19 -7.13 -4.82 -3.12
C VAL A 19 -6.14 -5.44 -4.11
N CYS A 20 -4.85 -5.44 -3.76
CA CYS A 20 -3.78 -6.15 -4.45
C CYS A 20 -3.11 -7.21 -3.54
N ARG A 21 -2.96 -8.45 -4.04
CA ARG A 21 -2.23 -9.55 -3.36
C ARG A 21 -0.87 -9.81 -4.02
N GLY A 22 0.22 -9.46 -3.33
CA GLY A 22 1.60 -9.67 -3.80
C GLY A 22 2.33 -10.78 -3.03
N ARG A 23 3.21 -11.53 -3.71
CA ARG A 23 4.24 -12.37 -3.06
C ARG A 23 5.61 -11.71 -3.27
N GLY A 24 5.97 -10.81 -2.37
CA GLY A 24 7.23 -10.06 -2.40
C GLY A 24 8.30 -10.70 -1.52
N GLY A 25 9.54 -10.75 -2.02
CA GLY A 25 10.72 -11.09 -1.23
C GLY A 25 11.53 -9.84 -0.92
N ALA A 26 11.50 -9.36 0.32
CA ALA A 26 12.35 -8.28 0.79
C ALA A 26 12.96 -8.69 2.14
N ARG A 27 14.28 -8.53 2.29
CA ARG A 27 14.99 -8.76 3.57
C ARG A 27 15.31 -7.42 4.17
N THR A 28 14.93 -7.17 5.43
CA THR A 28 15.53 -6.12 6.24
C THR A 28 15.61 -6.57 7.70
N GLY A 29 16.68 -6.15 8.38
CA GLY A 29 16.93 -6.39 9.79
C GLY A 29 17.16 -5.09 10.55
N GLY A 30 16.98 -5.15 11.87
CA GLY A 30 17.62 -4.28 12.85
C GLY A 30 16.77 -3.19 13.53
N GLY A 31 16.31 -3.48 14.77
CA GLY A 31 16.46 -2.61 15.94
C GLY A 31 15.61 -1.33 16.09
N PHE A 32 14.59 -1.38 16.96
CA PHE A 32 13.70 -0.26 17.32
C PHE A 32 14.20 0.54 18.54
N ARG A 33 14.38 1.89 18.42
CA ARG A 33 14.24 2.86 19.53
C ARG A 33 13.86 4.29 19.09
N ARG A 34 12.75 4.77 19.67
CA ARG A 34 12.17 6.12 19.90
C ARG A 34 12.88 7.39 19.36
N ARG A 35 12.22 8.04 18.40
CA ARG A 35 11.52 9.36 18.40
C ARG A 35 10.61 9.29 17.16
N VAL A 36 9.48 9.99 17.07
CA VAL A 36 8.68 10.03 15.80
C VAL A 36 8.94 11.39 15.11
N PRO A 37 10.09 11.56 14.42
CA PRO A 37 10.13 12.48 13.29
C PRO A 37 9.11 12.04 12.24
N ARG A 38 8.83 12.87 11.23
CA ARG A 38 8.24 12.36 9.97
C ARG A 38 9.20 11.30 9.42
N VAL A 39 9.02 10.05 9.83
CA VAL A 39 9.77 8.90 9.34
C VAL A 39 9.18 8.58 7.97
N GLY A 40 9.98 8.56 6.91
CA GLY A 40 9.55 7.90 5.68
C GLY A 40 9.61 8.67 4.38
N ALA A 41 10.04 9.93 4.29
CA ALA A 41 9.88 10.68 3.03
C ALA A 41 10.91 10.34 1.93
N ARG A 42 11.75 9.32 2.11
CA ARG A 42 12.85 8.98 1.20
C ARG A 42 13.05 7.47 1.04
N ALA A 43 13.63 7.08 -0.09
CA ALA A 43 14.14 5.74 -0.33
C ALA A 43 15.22 5.38 0.72
N GLY A 44 14.85 4.55 1.70
CA GLY A 44 15.73 4.12 2.79
C GLY A 44 15.13 4.28 4.19
N ASP A 45 14.09 5.10 4.34
CA ASP A 45 13.45 5.35 5.63
C ASP A 45 12.42 4.27 6.02
N GLY A 46 12.26 3.24 5.18
CA GLY A 46 11.35 2.11 5.40
C GLY A 46 9.91 2.36 4.94
N ALA A 47 9.63 3.51 4.31
CA ALA A 47 8.33 3.76 3.71
C ALA A 47 8.19 3.11 2.33
N LEU A 48 6.94 2.89 1.92
CA LEU A 48 6.61 2.13 0.72
C LEU A 48 6.20 3.06 -0.43
N ASP A 49 6.53 2.61 -1.63
CA ASP A 49 6.01 3.14 -2.90
C ASP A 49 5.40 1.99 -3.69
N PHE A 50 4.08 1.88 -3.72
CA PHE A 50 3.38 0.83 -4.47
C PHE A 50 3.66 0.92 -5.96
N GLN A 51 3.65 2.15 -6.49
CA GLN A 51 3.62 2.44 -7.92
C GLN A 51 5.00 2.31 -8.56
N ARG A 52 6.08 2.35 -7.76
CA ARG A 52 7.46 2.23 -8.27
C ARG A 52 8.21 1.03 -7.71
N HIS A 53 7.76 0.40 -6.62
CA HIS A 53 8.52 -0.69 -6.01
C HIS A 53 8.38 -2.01 -6.80
N PRO A 54 9.47 -2.57 -7.35
CA PRO A 54 9.41 -3.70 -8.29
C PRO A 54 8.89 -5.01 -7.67
N ALA A 55 8.97 -5.18 -6.34
CA ALA A 55 8.40 -6.35 -5.68
C ALA A 55 6.89 -6.25 -5.41
N LEU A 56 6.32 -5.04 -5.49
CA LEU A 56 4.90 -4.75 -5.21
C LEU A 56 4.11 -4.47 -6.48
N LEU A 57 4.77 -3.90 -7.49
CA LEU A 57 4.39 -3.98 -8.89
C LEU A 57 4.37 -5.45 -9.28
N GLY A 58 3.26 -6.12 -8.97
CA GLY A 58 3.08 -7.53 -9.20
C GLY A 58 3.27 -7.79 -10.68
N HIS A 59 4.49 -8.19 -11.06
CA HIS A 59 4.72 -8.72 -12.37
C HIS A 59 3.81 -9.94 -12.47
N ARG A 60 2.71 -9.83 -13.24
CA ARG A 60 2.44 -10.91 -14.17
C ARG A 60 3.68 -10.96 -15.04
N ARG A 61 4.74 -11.66 -14.56
CA ARG A 61 5.89 -11.98 -15.38
C ARG A 61 5.26 -12.54 -16.63
N CYS A 62 5.43 -11.85 -17.76
CA CYS A 62 5.11 -12.43 -19.03
C CYS A 62 5.97 -13.71 -19.08
N ARG A 63 5.37 -14.86 -18.74
CA ARG A 63 6.14 -16.10 -18.54
C ARG A 63 6.87 -16.47 -19.84
N PHE A 64 6.35 -16.00 -20.98
CA PHE A 64 7.00 -16.07 -22.28
C PHE A 64 8.20 -15.11 -22.44
N ALA A 65 8.21 -13.96 -21.77
CA ALA A 65 9.28 -12.95 -21.88
C ALA A 65 10.60 -13.36 -21.19
N HIS A 66 10.59 -14.40 -20.34
CA HIS A 66 11.84 -14.94 -19.79
C HIS A 66 12.74 -15.55 -20.88
N TRP A 67 12.16 -16.00 -22.00
CA TRP A 67 12.88 -16.57 -23.14
C TRP A 67 13.41 -15.50 -24.12
N LEU A 68 13.03 -14.23 -23.92
CA LEU A 68 13.46 -13.12 -24.76
C LEU A 68 14.85 -12.59 -24.32
N PRO A 69 15.67 -12.10 -25.27
CA PRO A 69 16.88 -11.34 -24.97
C PRO A 69 16.58 -10.13 -24.08
N ARG A 70 17.55 -9.73 -23.24
CA ARG A 70 17.38 -8.68 -22.21
C ARG A 70 16.76 -7.38 -22.75
N TRP A 71 17.25 -6.87 -23.88
CA TRP A 71 16.76 -5.63 -24.49
C TRP A 71 15.27 -5.69 -24.85
N LEU A 72 14.78 -6.85 -25.28
CA LEU A 72 13.38 -7.04 -25.65
C LEU A 72 12.50 -7.31 -24.43
N ARG A 73 13.05 -7.96 -23.38
CA ARG A 73 12.38 -8.11 -22.10
C ARG A 73 12.11 -6.76 -21.43
N GLU A 74 13.13 -5.89 -21.39
CA GLU A 74 13.01 -4.53 -20.86
C GLU A 74 11.97 -3.70 -21.64
N ALA A 75 11.80 -3.95 -22.95
CA ALA A 75 10.77 -3.31 -23.76
C ALA A 75 9.35 -3.86 -23.52
N VAL A 76 9.20 -5.14 -23.15
CA VAL A 76 7.90 -5.82 -23.05
C VAL A 76 7.35 -5.84 -21.62
N GLU A 77 8.21 -5.87 -20.59
CA GLU A 77 7.81 -5.86 -19.18
C GLU A 77 6.86 -4.70 -18.80
N PRO A 78 7.00 -3.46 -19.31
CA PRO A 78 6.05 -2.37 -19.06
C PRO A 78 4.64 -2.63 -19.59
N PHE A 79 4.49 -3.47 -20.62
CA PHE A 79 3.19 -3.84 -21.20
C PHE A 79 2.53 -5.01 -20.45
N CYS A 80 3.30 -5.74 -19.66
CA CYS A 80 2.80 -6.77 -18.75
C CYS A 80 2.19 -6.07 -17.54
N ARG A 81 0.95 -5.55 -17.70
CA ARG A 81 0.27 -4.72 -16.70
C ARG A 81 0.34 -5.32 -15.28
N PRO A 82 0.49 -4.46 -14.25
CA PRO A 82 0.47 -4.87 -12.86
C PRO A 82 -0.87 -5.51 -12.49
N MET A 83 -0.87 -6.19 -11.35
CA MET A 83 -2.07 -6.79 -10.73
C MET A 83 -3.29 -5.87 -10.89
N PRO A 84 -4.40 -6.33 -11.48
CA PRO A 84 -5.60 -5.53 -11.48
C PRO A 84 -6.07 -5.41 -10.03
N TRP A 85 -6.18 -4.17 -9.55
CA TRP A 85 -6.90 -3.87 -8.32
C TRP A 85 -8.28 -4.52 -8.39
N THR A 86 -8.63 -5.31 -7.39
CA THR A 86 -9.99 -5.87 -7.27
C THR A 86 -10.85 -4.83 -6.57
N ALA A 87 -11.71 -4.14 -7.30
CA ALA A 87 -12.68 -3.21 -6.71
C ALA A 87 -13.75 -3.96 -5.90
N GLY A 88 -14.08 -3.44 -4.72
CA GLY A 88 -15.09 -4.01 -3.84
C GLY A 88 -15.49 -3.08 -2.70
N SER A 89 -16.31 -3.60 -1.80
CA SER A 89 -16.64 -2.96 -0.54
C SER A 89 -15.54 -3.16 0.50
N ASN A 90 -15.65 -2.46 1.63
CA ASN A 90 -14.80 -2.70 2.79
C ASN A 90 -14.94 -4.14 3.34
N LEU A 91 -16.09 -4.81 3.10
CA LEU A 91 -16.28 -6.21 3.46
C LEU A 91 -15.46 -7.13 2.55
N ASP A 92 -15.50 -6.90 1.24
CA ASP A 92 -14.69 -7.66 0.27
C ASP A 92 -13.19 -7.49 0.56
N ALA A 93 -12.80 -6.29 0.99
CA ALA A 93 -11.44 -6.01 1.41
C ALA A 93 -11.04 -6.75 2.69
N ALA A 94 -11.93 -6.77 3.70
CA ALA A 94 -11.71 -7.54 4.93
C ALA A 94 -11.58 -9.04 4.63
N GLU A 95 -12.46 -9.61 3.80
CA GLU A 95 -12.38 -11.00 3.34
C GLU A 95 -11.09 -11.29 2.57
N ALA A 96 -10.57 -10.30 1.83
CA ALA A 96 -9.29 -10.44 1.14
C ALA A 96 -8.09 -10.34 2.10
N PHE A 97 -8.22 -9.60 3.20
CA PHE A 97 -7.21 -9.33 4.20
C PHE A 97 -7.05 -10.46 5.22
N GLU A 98 -8.15 -10.96 5.79
CA GLU A 98 -8.13 -11.94 6.87
C GLU A 98 -7.24 -13.18 6.59
N PRO A 99 -7.21 -13.76 5.38
CA PRO A 99 -6.39 -14.94 5.11
C PRO A 99 -4.88 -14.71 5.21
N ILE A 100 -4.39 -13.46 5.12
CA ILE A 100 -2.96 -13.19 5.31
C ILE A 100 -2.57 -13.17 6.80
N LEU A 101 -3.55 -12.98 7.71
CA LEU A 101 -3.36 -12.91 9.16
C LEU A 101 -3.29 -14.30 9.80
N VAL A 102 -2.13 -14.92 9.64
CA VAL A 102 -1.88 -16.25 10.18
C VAL A 102 -1.36 -16.15 11.62
N PRO A 103 -1.95 -16.87 12.58
CA PRO A 103 -1.47 -16.92 13.96
C PRO A 103 0.03 -17.26 14.05
N ALA A 104 0.71 -16.68 15.04
CA ALA A 104 2.15 -16.85 15.29
C ALA A 104 3.10 -16.38 14.18
N ARG A 105 2.62 -15.72 13.12
CA ARG A 105 3.48 -15.01 12.16
C ARG A 105 3.66 -13.54 12.52
N PRO A 106 4.87 -12.98 12.38
CA PRO A 106 5.08 -11.54 12.50
C PRO A 106 4.23 -10.78 11.48
N ILE A 107 3.50 -9.77 11.97
CA ILE A 107 2.73 -8.82 11.15
C ILE A 107 3.48 -7.50 11.14
N LEU A 108 3.69 -6.95 9.95
CA LEU A 108 4.24 -5.62 9.73
C LEU A 108 3.12 -4.72 9.21
N VAL A 109 2.98 -3.54 9.82
CA VAL A 109 2.01 -2.52 9.40
C VAL A 109 2.80 -1.26 9.04
N PHE A 110 2.59 -0.77 7.84
CA PHE A 110 3.16 0.45 7.28
C PHE A 110 2.04 1.47 7.10
N GLY A 111 2.35 2.75 7.29
CA GLY A 111 1.41 3.86 7.15
C GLY A 111 1.94 5.11 7.84
N GLU A 112 1.06 6.05 8.14
CA GLU A 112 1.38 7.24 8.92
C GLU A 112 1.03 7.01 10.40
N PRO A 113 1.89 7.38 11.37
CA PRO A 113 1.52 7.30 12.78
C PRO A 113 0.42 8.32 13.13
N PHE A 114 -0.47 7.96 14.06
CA PHE A 114 -1.42 8.93 14.60
C PHE A 114 -0.68 10.12 15.22
N ARG A 115 -1.19 11.34 14.98
CA ARG A 115 -0.65 12.59 15.56
C ARG A 115 -0.78 12.62 17.10
N THR A 116 -1.75 11.89 17.63
CA THR A 116 -2.01 11.77 19.06
C THR A 116 -2.25 10.32 19.44
N GLY A 117 -1.56 9.84 20.47
CA GLY A 117 -1.69 8.46 20.95
C GLY A 117 -0.69 7.50 20.30
N LEU A 118 -0.98 6.21 20.40
CA LEU A 118 -0.21 5.14 19.77
C LEU A 118 -1.03 4.55 18.63
N GLY A 119 -0.36 4.14 17.56
CA GLY A 119 -0.97 3.44 16.44
C GLY A 119 -0.58 4.01 15.09
N MET A 120 -1.03 3.32 14.04
CA MET A 120 -0.83 3.67 12.65
C MET A 120 -2.19 3.93 12.00
N HIS A 121 -2.26 4.95 11.14
CA HIS A 121 -3.35 5.26 10.23
C HIS A 121 -2.81 5.34 8.79
N ASN A 122 -3.66 5.67 7.82
CA ASN A 122 -3.31 5.77 6.39
C ASN A 122 -2.44 4.58 5.94
N ILE A 123 -2.91 3.38 6.29
CA ILE A 123 -2.23 2.11 5.99
C ILE A 123 -2.51 1.61 4.56
N HIS A 124 -3.09 2.48 3.73
CA HIS A 124 -3.44 2.29 2.32
C HIS A 124 -2.49 3.09 1.42
N GLN A 125 -2.73 3.08 0.10
CA GLN A 125 -2.04 3.95 -0.84
C GLN A 125 -2.24 5.43 -0.47
N ASN A 126 -1.16 6.21 -0.38
CA ASN A 126 -1.17 7.64 -0.07
C ASN A 126 -0.62 8.42 -1.28
N GLN A 127 -1.07 8.02 -2.45
CA GLN A 127 -0.70 8.55 -3.76
C GLN A 127 -1.93 8.57 -4.66
N GLY A 128 -1.96 9.51 -5.60
CA GLY A 128 -2.95 9.56 -6.65
C GLY A 128 -4.30 10.11 -6.21
N ASP A 129 -4.39 10.79 -5.07
CA ASP A 129 -5.61 11.50 -4.70
C ASP A 129 -5.93 12.64 -5.68
N PRO A 130 -7.22 12.85 -6.05
CA PRO A 130 -7.60 13.84 -7.05
C PRO A 130 -7.17 15.26 -6.69
N ALA A 131 -6.83 16.05 -7.71
CA ALA A 131 -6.54 17.48 -7.58
C ALA A 131 -7.69 18.22 -6.90
N GLY A 132 -7.37 19.02 -5.87
CA GLY A 132 -8.34 19.78 -5.09
C GLY A 132 -9.14 18.96 -4.07
N SER A 133 -8.88 17.66 -3.93
CA SER A 133 -9.43 16.87 -2.83
C SER A 133 -8.79 17.27 -1.49
N GLN A 134 -9.47 16.99 -0.38
CA GLN A 134 -8.94 17.26 0.97
C GLN A 134 -7.68 16.44 1.31
N TRP A 135 -7.40 15.39 0.53
CA TRP A 135 -6.26 14.49 0.68
C TRP A 135 -5.11 14.82 -0.29
N TRP A 136 -5.27 15.83 -1.14
CA TRP A 136 -4.27 16.20 -2.14
C TRP A 136 -2.89 16.44 -1.54
N ASP A 137 -2.83 17.18 -0.42
CA ASP A 137 -1.59 17.53 0.26
C ASP A 137 -0.95 16.32 1.00
N GLU A 138 -1.65 15.19 1.07
CA GLU A 138 -1.15 13.94 1.67
C GLU A 138 -0.51 13.01 0.62
N ASN A 139 -0.63 13.32 -0.67
CA ASN A 139 0.06 12.58 -1.73
C ASN A 139 1.59 12.58 -1.51
N GLY A 140 2.20 11.40 -1.62
CA GLY A 140 3.66 11.28 -1.53
C GLY A 140 4.19 9.91 -1.94
N ILE A 141 5.21 9.88 -2.80
CA ILE A 141 5.78 8.64 -3.36
C ILE A 141 6.33 7.66 -2.32
N TRP A 142 6.71 8.12 -1.14
CA TRP A 142 7.18 7.28 -0.03
C TRP A 142 6.25 7.38 1.18
N GLN A 143 4.94 7.43 0.95
CA GLN A 143 3.96 7.51 2.03
C GLN A 143 2.99 6.32 2.04
N ASP A 144 3.08 5.38 1.09
CA ASP A 144 2.10 4.29 1.04
C ASP A 144 2.19 3.39 2.28
N GLY A 145 1.03 3.05 2.84
CA GLY A 145 0.90 2.08 3.90
C GLY A 145 0.71 0.67 3.38
N ALA A 146 0.79 -0.36 4.23
CA ALA A 146 0.51 -1.75 3.84
C ALA A 146 0.38 -2.63 5.07
N THR A 147 -0.22 -3.80 4.92
CA THR A 147 -0.09 -4.86 5.93
C THR A 147 0.55 -6.10 5.31
N MET A 148 1.57 -6.64 6.00
CA MET A 148 2.34 -7.78 5.52
C MET A 148 2.52 -8.83 6.62
N THR A 149 2.51 -10.10 6.26
CA THR A 149 2.88 -11.18 7.18
C THR A 149 4.07 -11.96 6.66
N ARG A 150 5.05 -12.20 7.53
CA ARG A 150 6.28 -12.89 7.16
C ARG A 150 6.08 -14.40 7.16
N ARG A 151 6.43 -15.04 6.05
CA ARG A 151 6.47 -16.48 5.88
C ARG A 151 7.77 -17.08 6.45
N GLU A 152 7.73 -18.37 6.79
CA GLU A 152 8.90 -19.10 7.30
C GLU A 152 10.07 -19.11 6.31
N ASP A 153 9.77 -19.15 5.02
CA ASP A 153 10.75 -19.07 3.92
C ASP A 153 11.32 -17.65 3.68
N GLY A 154 10.92 -16.67 4.50
CA GLY A 154 11.35 -15.28 4.40
C GLY A 154 10.63 -14.42 3.38
N ARG A 155 9.63 -14.96 2.65
CA ARG A 155 8.73 -14.16 1.79
C ARG A 155 7.64 -13.48 2.61
N PHE A 156 6.93 -12.56 1.98
CA PHE A 156 5.77 -11.88 2.58
C PHE A 156 4.49 -12.17 1.82
N ASP A 157 3.42 -12.42 2.57
CA ASP A 157 2.05 -12.28 2.07
C ASP A 157 1.63 -10.82 2.35
N VAL A 158 1.22 -10.10 1.31
CA VAL A 158 1.03 -8.65 1.35
C VAL A 158 -0.41 -8.30 0.99
N PHE A 159 -1.03 -7.47 1.82
CA PHE A 159 -2.31 -6.81 1.57
C PHE A 159 -2.07 -5.32 1.34
N LEU A 160 -2.45 -4.86 0.14
CA LEU A 160 -2.44 -3.46 -0.25
C LEU A 160 -3.88 -3.05 -0.53
N SER A 161 -4.27 -1.86 -0.06
CA SER A 161 -5.55 -1.25 -0.39
C SER A 161 -5.39 0.18 -0.87
N LYS A 162 -6.38 0.67 -1.61
CA LYS A 162 -6.51 2.07 -2.03
C LYS A 162 -7.98 2.44 -2.15
N PHE A 163 -8.26 3.75 -2.17
CA PHE A 163 -9.56 4.25 -2.55
C PHE A 163 -9.75 4.21 -4.07
N SER A 164 -10.97 3.92 -4.52
CA SER A 164 -11.31 3.94 -5.96
C SER A 164 -11.08 5.28 -6.65
N THR A 165 -11.07 6.38 -5.90
CA THR A 165 -10.76 7.73 -6.40
C THR A 165 -9.28 7.93 -6.68
N GLN A 166 -8.40 7.09 -6.12
CA GLN A 166 -6.96 7.21 -6.29
C GLN A 166 -6.51 6.54 -7.60
N VAL A 167 -5.67 7.22 -8.37
CA VAL A 167 -5.15 6.70 -9.64
C VAL A 167 -3.95 5.75 -9.44
N ASP A 168 -3.67 4.97 -10.48
CA ASP A 168 -2.58 3.97 -10.49
C ASP A 168 -1.25 4.51 -11.03
N ARG A 169 -1.23 5.76 -11.50
CA ARG A 169 -0.05 6.40 -12.08
C ARG A 169 0.09 7.81 -11.53
N THR A 170 1.25 8.09 -10.97
CA THR A 170 1.57 9.40 -10.37
C THR A 170 2.90 9.97 -10.87
N ASP A 171 3.08 11.27 -10.66
CA ASP A 171 4.35 11.99 -10.82
C ASP A 171 5.32 11.69 -9.65
N ASP A 172 6.50 12.29 -9.65
CA ASP A 172 7.53 12.04 -8.63
C ASP A 172 7.19 12.66 -7.26
N GLU A 173 6.09 13.39 -7.17
CA GLU A 173 5.50 13.93 -5.96
C GLU A 173 4.33 13.09 -5.44
N GLY A 174 3.82 12.14 -6.22
CA GLY A 174 2.72 11.26 -5.86
C GLY A 174 1.35 11.78 -6.32
N HIS A 175 1.30 12.83 -7.13
CA HIS A 175 0.06 13.35 -7.70
C HIS A 175 -0.34 12.62 -9.00
N PRO A 176 -1.65 12.53 -9.32
CA PRO A 176 -2.15 11.96 -10.57
C PRO A 176 -1.55 12.58 -11.85
N VAL A 177 -1.31 11.74 -12.87
CA VAL A 177 -0.91 12.13 -14.24
C VAL A 177 -1.83 11.62 -15.34
#